data_AF-A0A1A9DLU8-F1
#
_entry.id   AF-A0A1A9DLU8-F1
#
_cell.length_a   1.000
_cell.length_b   1.000
_cell.length_c   1.000
_cell.angle_alpha   90.00
_cell.angle_beta   90.00
_cell.angle_gamma   90.00
#
_symmetry.space_group_name_H-M   'P 1'
#
loop_
_entity.id
_entity.type
_entity.pdbx_description
1 polymer ?
#
loop_
_entity_poly.entity_id
_entity_poly.type
_entity_poly.pdbx_seq_one_letter_code
_entity_poly.pdbx_strand_id
1 'polypeptide(L)'
;MPTAREALLDAAASTLAVLPWSEVRMGRIAAAAGFSRQTLYNEFGGKDGLGRALIGRAVDRYLAGVDEAVGAHAGTGRGPVELALWTVRAARADVLVRALLTGFWDARLPRPGPPGPRGDGAPEDAGGPPGHRPGAPCQAAPAPAVLLALARDRAVAVLRGRGPSPDDTGLESRCEIALRIGLSYAVAPAVTAPSPVGSDAVRLVHEALAPGPKR
;
A
#
# COMPACT_ATOMS: atom_id res chain seq x y z
N MET A 1 -10.77 0.58 -20.37
CA MET A 1 -9.72 1.54 -20.76
C MET A 1 -9.31 2.31 -19.51
N PRO A 2 -8.03 2.38 -19.15
CA PRO A 2 -7.60 3.14 -17.98
C PRO A 2 -7.92 4.63 -18.16
N THR A 3 -8.32 5.29 -17.08
CA THR A 3 -8.53 6.73 -17.06
C THR A 3 -7.21 7.47 -17.27
N ALA A 4 -7.27 8.75 -17.68
CA ALA A 4 -6.06 9.58 -17.83
C ALA A 4 -5.25 9.62 -16.53
N ARG A 5 -5.95 9.75 -15.40
CA ARG A 5 -5.34 9.72 -14.06
C ARG A 5 -4.59 8.42 -13.77
N GLU A 6 -5.18 7.27 -14.08
CA GLU A 6 -4.55 5.96 -13.88
C GLU A 6 -3.30 5.78 -14.75
N ALA A 7 -3.42 6.11 -16.05
CA ALA A 7 -2.30 6.01 -16.99
C ALA A 7 -1.12 6.93 -16.58
N LEU A 8 -1.41 8.13 -16.10
CA LEU A 8 -0.39 9.06 -15.57
C LEU A 8 0.27 8.51 -14.30
N LEU A 9 -0.50 7.91 -13.39
CA LEU A 9 0.06 7.29 -12.19
C LEU A 9 0.88 6.03 -12.51
N ASP A 10 0.51 5.25 -13.52
CA ASP A 10 1.29 4.09 -13.99
C ASP A 10 2.61 4.51 -14.62
N ALA A 11 2.61 5.56 -15.45
CA ALA A 11 3.84 6.14 -16.01
C ALA A 11 4.75 6.71 -14.90
N ALA A 12 4.17 7.37 -13.90
CA ALA A 12 4.91 7.91 -12.76
C ALA A 12 5.52 6.81 -11.89
N ALA A 13 4.77 5.74 -11.60
CA ALA A 13 5.28 4.59 -10.85
C ALA A 13 6.42 3.88 -11.59
N SER A 14 6.27 3.68 -12.91
CA SER A 14 7.31 3.08 -13.75
C SER A 14 8.58 3.94 -13.79
N THR A 15 8.43 5.27 -13.77
CA THR A 15 9.57 6.19 -13.73
C THR A 15 10.27 6.15 -12.36
N LEU A 16 9.51 6.09 -11.27
CA LEU A 16 10.06 6.00 -9.91
C LEU A 16 10.87 4.71 -9.67
N ALA A 17 10.54 3.63 -10.38
CA ALA A 17 11.28 2.37 -10.31
C ALA A 17 12.73 2.50 -10.82
N VAL A 18 13.01 3.47 -11.70
CA VAL A 18 14.32 3.63 -12.35
C VAL A 18 15.05 4.92 -11.93
N LEU A 19 14.32 5.96 -11.54
CA LEU A 19 14.88 7.29 -11.25
C LEU A 19 14.47 7.80 -9.87
N PRO A 20 15.36 8.50 -9.15
CA PRO A 20 15.00 9.15 -7.90
C PRO A 20 13.95 10.25 -8.13
N TRP A 21 13.08 10.44 -7.15
CA TRP A 21 11.97 11.39 -7.21
C TRP A 21 12.44 12.81 -7.53
N SER A 22 13.58 13.26 -7.00
CA SER A 22 14.16 14.58 -7.31
C SER A 22 14.34 14.80 -8.81
N GLU A 23 14.70 13.78 -9.57
CA GLU A 23 14.95 13.83 -11.01
C GLU A 23 13.69 13.63 -11.88
N VAL A 24 12.58 13.16 -11.29
CA VAL A 24 11.32 12.98 -12.00
C VAL A 24 10.82 14.32 -12.55
N ARG A 25 10.59 14.35 -13.87
CA ARG A 25 10.08 15.53 -14.59
C ARG A 25 8.64 15.31 -15.05
N MET A 26 7.75 16.23 -14.66
CA MET A 26 6.32 16.21 -15.02
C MET A 26 6.09 16.01 -16.53
N GLY A 27 6.83 16.74 -17.36
CA GLY A 27 6.68 16.63 -18.80
C GLY A 27 7.07 15.27 -19.40
N ARG A 28 7.99 14.54 -18.77
CA ARG A 28 8.35 13.17 -19.20
C ARG A 28 7.27 12.17 -18.83
N ILE A 29 6.66 12.33 -17.65
CA ILE A 29 5.51 11.50 -17.22
C ILE A 29 4.33 11.68 -18.17
N ALA A 30 3.96 12.94 -18.47
CA ALA A 30 2.85 13.24 -19.36
C ALA A 30 3.06 12.61 -20.76
N ALA A 31 4.25 12.81 -21.34
CA ALA A 31 4.60 12.24 -22.63
C ALA A 31 4.59 10.70 -22.62
N ALA A 32 5.14 10.05 -21.58
CA ALA A 32 5.13 8.61 -21.45
C ALA A 32 3.72 8.01 -21.31
N ALA A 33 2.80 8.75 -20.70
CA ALA A 33 1.39 8.36 -20.58
C ALA A 33 0.54 8.72 -21.81
N GLY A 34 1.10 9.40 -22.82
CA GLY A 34 0.35 9.84 -24.01
C GLY A 34 -0.55 11.07 -23.79
N PHE A 35 -0.32 11.85 -22.73
CA PHE A 35 -1.12 13.03 -22.39
C PHE A 35 -0.31 14.33 -22.45
N SER A 36 -1.02 15.46 -22.55
CA SER A 36 -0.40 16.77 -22.49
C SER A 36 0.11 17.09 -21.08
N ARG A 37 1.08 18.00 -20.98
CA ARG A 37 1.54 18.51 -19.67
C ARG A 37 0.39 19.15 -18.89
N GLN A 38 -0.46 19.91 -19.59
CA GLN A 38 -1.59 20.61 -19.00
C GLN A 38 -2.58 19.61 -18.37
N THR A 39 -2.86 18.49 -19.03
CA THR A 39 -3.67 17.41 -18.46
C THR A 39 -3.09 16.92 -17.14
N LEU A 40 -1.78 16.64 -17.09
CA LEU A 40 -1.12 16.18 -15.87
C LEU A 40 -1.21 17.23 -14.75
N TYR A 41 -0.93 18.51 -15.05
CA TYR A 41 -1.07 19.58 -14.06
C TYR A 41 -2.52 19.78 -13.60
N ASN A 42 -3.52 19.60 -14.47
CA ASN A 42 -4.92 19.67 -14.08
C ASN A 42 -5.31 18.53 -13.13
N GLU A 43 -4.83 17.31 -13.38
CA GLU A 43 -5.11 16.13 -12.56
C GLU A 43 -4.45 16.18 -11.17
N PHE A 44 -3.22 16.68 -11.09
CA PHE A 44 -2.39 16.57 -9.88
C PHE A 44 -1.93 17.89 -9.29
N GLY A 45 -2.16 19.02 -9.94
CA GLY A 45 -1.72 20.37 -9.54
C GLY A 45 -0.21 20.60 -9.64
N GLY A 46 0.62 19.58 -9.44
CA GLY A 46 2.06 19.69 -9.39
C GLY A 46 2.75 18.39 -9.01
N LYS A 47 4.08 18.43 -8.90
CA LYS A 47 4.89 17.26 -8.54
C LYS A 47 4.49 16.72 -7.17
N ASP A 48 4.27 17.58 -6.19
CA ASP A 48 3.86 17.16 -4.85
C ASP A 48 2.48 16.49 -4.83
N GLY A 49 1.53 16.98 -5.62
CA GLY A 49 0.22 16.34 -5.74
C GLY A 49 0.28 15.00 -6.46
N LEU A 50 1.15 14.85 -7.47
CA LEU A 50 1.43 13.56 -8.09
C LEU A 50 2.07 12.58 -7.09
N GLY A 51 3.01 13.07 -6.28
CA GLY A 51 3.64 12.28 -5.21
C GLY A 51 2.62 11.78 -4.18
N ARG A 52 1.74 12.66 -3.69
CA ARG A 52 0.64 12.27 -2.78
C ARG A 52 -0.30 11.25 -3.42
N ALA A 53 -0.64 11.43 -4.70
CA ALA A 53 -1.52 10.50 -5.41
C ALA A 53 -0.86 9.13 -5.61
N LEU A 54 0.45 9.06 -5.86
CA LEU A 54 1.21 7.81 -5.90
C LEU A 54 1.17 7.08 -4.55
N ILE A 55 1.41 7.81 -3.45
CA ILE A 55 1.39 7.23 -2.10
C ILE A 55 0.00 6.72 -1.75
N GLY A 56 -1.05 7.51 -2.01
CA GLY A 56 -2.44 7.09 -1.80
C GLY A 56 -2.76 5.82 -2.58
N ARG A 57 -2.39 5.76 -3.87
CA ARG A 57 -2.59 4.56 -4.69
C ARG A 57 -1.81 3.35 -4.17
N ALA A 58 -0.62 3.55 -3.60
CA ALA A 58 0.15 2.47 -2.99
C ALA A 58 -0.55 1.91 -1.73
N VAL A 59 -1.13 2.78 -0.89
CA VAL A 59 -1.96 2.36 0.26
C VAL A 59 -3.17 1.55 -0.22
N ASP A 60 -3.91 2.08 -1.19
CA ASP A 60 -5.13 1.43 -1.70
C ASP A 60 -4.82 0.06 -2.30
N ARG A 61 -3.77 -0.05 -3.13
CA ARG A 61 -3.34 -1.32 -3.72
C ARG A 61 -2.89 -2.32 -2.66
N TYR A 62 -2.14 -1.87 -1.65
CA TYR A 62 -1.69 -2.75 -0.57
C TYR A 62 -2.89 -3.35 0.19
N LEU A 63 -3.86 -2.52 0.57
CA LEU A 63 -5.05 -2.95 1.31
C LEU A 63 -5.99 -3.82 0.45
N ALA A 64 -6.19 -3.47 -0.83
CA ALA A 64 -6.98 -4.29 -1.74
C ALA A 64 -6.36 -5.69 -1.92
N GLY A 65 -5.03 -5.77 -2.07
CA GLY A 65 -4.36 -7.06 -2.16
C GLY A 65 -4.36 -7.86 -0.87
N VAL A 66 -4.51 -7.22 0.31
CA VAL A 66 -4.80 -7.94 1.57
C VAL A 66 -6.15 -8.65 1.45
N ASP A 67 -7.19 -7.95 1.03
CA ASP A 67 -8.53 -8.53 0.90
C ASP A 67 -8.53 -9.71 -0.08
N GLU A 68 -7.86 -9.55 -1.23
CA GLU A 68 -7.76 -10.58 -2.25
C GLU A 68 -6.96 -11.80 -1.78
N ALA A 69 -5.76 -11.59 -1.23
CA ALA A 69 -4.87 -12.68 -0.81
C ALA A 69 -5.50 -13.53 0.30
N VAL A 70 -6.11 -12.87 1.28
CA VAL A 70 -6.79 -13.54 2.40
C VAL A 70 -8.11 -14.15 1.93
N GLY A 71 -8.89 -13.43 1.12
CA GLY A 71 -10.18 -13.89 0.60
C GLY A 71 -10.08 -15.12 -0.30
N ALA A 72 -9.04 -15.21 -1.14
CA ALA A 72 -8.76 -16.36 -2.00
C ALA A 72 -8.48 -17.65 -1.19
N HIS A 73 -8.05 -17.52 0.06
CA HIS A 73 -7.72 -18.64 0.95
C HIS A 73 -8.65 -18.74 2.15
N ALA A 74 -9.76 -18.00 2.14
CA ALA A 74 -10.76 -18.06 3.20
C ALA A 74 -11.34 -19.48 3.28
N GLY A 75 -11.31 -20.08 4.48
CA GLY A 75 -11.74 -21.46 4.73
C GLY A 75 -10.63 -22.52 4.72
N THR A 76 -9.39 -22.15 4.35
CA THR A 76 -8.24 -23.07 4.40
C THR A 76 -7.50 -23.07 5.74
N GLY A 77 -7.84 -22.14 6.65
CA GLY A 77 -7.07 -21.85 7.86
C GLY A 77 -5.76 -21.09 7.61
N ARG A 78 -5.35 -20.90 6.34
CA ARG A 78 -4.09 -20.22 5.97
C ARG A 78 -4.18 -18.69 5.90
N GLY A 79 -5.31 -18.08 6.23
CA GLY A 79 -5.52 -16.64 6.13
C GLY A 79 -4.38 -15.79 6.72
N PRO A 80 -3.96 -16.00 7.98
CA PRO A 80 -2.82 -15.29 8.56
C PRO A 80 -1.50 -15.54 7.82
N VAL A 81 -1.25 -16.77 7.35
CA VAL A 81 -0.04 -17.07 6.56
C VAL A 81 -0.04 -16.28 5.25
N GLU A 82 -1.16 -16.28 4.53
CA GLU A 82 -1.30 -15.55 3.26
C GLU A 82 -1.22 -14.04 3.44
N LEU A 83 -1.70 -13.51 4.57
CA LEU A 83 -1.50 -12.12 4.95
C LEU A 83 0.00 -11.78 5.05
N ALA A 84 0.78 -12.60 5.78
CA ALA A 84 2.22 -12.39 5.91
C ALA A 84 2.92 -12.45 4.54
N LEU A 85 2.60 -13.46 3.73
CA LEU A 85 3.22 -13.65 2.41
C LEU A 85 2.87 -12.53 1.44
N TRP A 86 1.62 -12.06 1.46
CA TRP A 86 1.21 -10.88 0.70
C TRP A 86 2.02 -9.65 1.10
N THR A 87 2.12 -9.36 2.41
CA THR A 87 2.90 -8.21 2.90
C THR A 87 4.35 -8.26 2.43
N VAL A 88 4.99 -9.44 2.46
CA VAL A 88 6.36 -9.62 1.94
C VAL A 88 6.44 -9.36 0.45
N ARG A 89 5.53 -9.93 -0.36
CA ARG A 89 5.52 -9.73 -1.81
C ARG A 89 5.29 -8.27 -2.16
N ALA A 90 4.33 -7.61 -1.53
CA ALA A 90 4.00 -6.21 -1.78
C ALA A 90 5.17 -5.27 -1.44
N ALA A 91 5.82 -5.47 -0.28
CA ALA A 91 6.99 -4.68 0.12
C ALA A 91 8.21 -4.89 -0.81
N ARG A 92 8.35 -6.06 -1.43
CA ARG A 92 9.42 -6.33 -2.40
C ARG A 92 9.12 -5.74 -3.78
N ALA A 93 7.85 -5.74 -4.18
CA ALA A 93 7.42 -5.30 -5.50
C ALA A 93 7.35 -3.77 -5.63
N ASP A 94 7.05 -3.05 -4.54
CA ASP A 94 6.82 -1.60 -4.58
C ASP A 94 7.58 -0.87 -3.46
N VAL A 95 8.47 0.04 -3.85
CA VAL A 95 9.28 0.86 -2.94
C VAL A 95 8.43 1.80 -2.08
N LEU A 96 7.27 2.27 -2.57
CA LEU A 96 6.34 3.08 -1.79
C LEU A 96 5.63 2.24 -0.73
N VAL A 97 5.25 1.00 -1.06
CA VAL A 97 4.67 0.07 -0.08
C VAL A 97 5.70 -0.27 1.00
N ARG A 98 6.96 -0.53 0.64
CA ARG A 98 8.04 -0.71 1.62
C ARG A 98 8.18 0.51 2.53
N ALA A 99 8.22 1.72 1.98
CA ALA A 99 8.34 2.95 2.77
C ALA A 99 7.14 3.16 3.70
N LEU A 100 5.92 2.88 3.23
CA LEU A 100 4.69 2.94 4.02
C LEU A 100 4.71 1.96 5.21
N LEU A 101 5.16 0.73 4.98
CA LEU A 101 5.18 -0.32 6.00
C LEU A 101 6.28 -0.13 7.04
N THR A 102 7.43 0.43 6.63
CA THR A 102 8.60 0.59 7.50
C THR A 102 8.72 1.97 8.12
N GLY A 103 8.02 2.97 7.56
CA GLY A 103 8.19 4.39 7.89
C GLY A 103 9.48 4.98 7.31
N PHE A 104 10.28 4.22 6.56
CA PHE A 104 11.54 4.69 6.00
C PHE A 104 11.34 5.34 4.63
N TRP A 105 11.35 6.68 4.62
CA TRP A 105 11.26 7.49 3.41
C TRP A 105 12.64 7.98 2.99
N ASP A 106 13.27 7.28 2.06
CA ASP A 106 14.56 7.70 1.52
C ASP A 106 14.45 9.00 0.68
N ALA A 107 15.59 9.62 0.38
CA ALA A 107 15.64 10.85 -0.41
C ALA A 107 15.23 10.67 -1.89
N ARG A 108 15.13 9.42 -2.36
CA ARG A 108 14.71 9.06 -3.72
C ARG A 108 13.19 8.94 -3.83
N LEU A 109 12.44 8.98 -2.74
CA LEU A 109 10.98 8.84 -2.76
C LEU A 109 10.25 10.20 -2.66
N PRO A 110 9.02 10.30 -3.22
CA PRO A 110 8.12 11.38 -2.84
C PRO A 110 7.88 11.30 -1.34
N ARG A 111 8.13 12.39 -0.63
CA ARG A 111 7.81 12.44 0.80
C ARG A 111 6.30 12.61 0.97
N PRO A 112 5.67 11.89 1.90
CA PRO A 112 4.36 12.29 2.37
C PRO A 112 4.50 13.69 2.96
N GLY A 113 3.82 14.66 2.36
CA GLY A 113 3.74 16.00 2.93
C GLY A 113 3.13 15.95 4.33
N PRO A 114 3.34 16.97 5.17
CA PRO A 114 2.57 17.10 6.40
C PRO A 114 1.06 17.03 6.05
N PRO A 115 0.20 16.56 6.97
CA PRO A 115 -1.24 16.65 6.75
C PRO A 115 -1.56 18.07 6.34
N GLY A 116 -2.12 18.23 5.15
CA GLY A 116 -2.53 19.55 4.67
C GLY A 116 -3.45 20.19 5.71
N PRO A 117 -3.49 21.52 5.81
CA PRO A 117 -4.44 22.18 6.70
C PRO A 117 -5.83 21.59 6.41
N ARG A 118 -6.50 21.11 7.47
CA ARG A 118 -7.91 20.70 7.37
C ARG A 118 -8.64 21.89 6.75
N GLY A 119 -9.44 21.63 5.72
CA GLY A 119 -10.21 22.64 5.01
C GLY A 119 -11.34 23.20 5.87
N ASP A 120 -11.02 23.64 7.09
CA ASP A 120 -11.93 24.27 8.02
C ASP A 120 -11.88 25.78 7.69
N GLY A 121 -12.69 26.18 6.71
CA GLY A 121 -13.02 27.57 6.41
C GLY A 121 -12.26 28.23 5.26
N ALA A 122 -12.80 28.12 4.04
CA ALA A 122 -12.64 29.18 3.03
C ALA A 122 -13.93 30.03 3.04
N PRO A 123 -13.85 31.36 2.94
CA PRO A 123 -15.04 32.22 2.85
C PRO A 123 -15.82 31.91 1.57
N GLU A 124 -17.13 31.72 1.73
CA GLU A 124 -18.10 31.46 0.66
C GLU A 124 -18.34 32.73 -0.18
N ASP A 125 -17.38 33.14 -1.00
CA ASP A 125 -17.67 34.11 -2.05
C ASP A 125 -16.72 34.01 -3.24
N ALA A 126 -17.12 33.22 -4.25
CA ALA A 126 -16.71 33.36 -5.64
C ALA A 126 -17.57 32.44 -6.53
N GLY A 127 -18.66 32.99 -7.08
CA GLY A 127 -19.41 32.35 -8.16
C GLY A 127 -18.55 32.21 -9.42
N GLY A 128 -18.20 30.97 -9.77
CA GLY A 128 -17.57 30.58 -11.03
C GLY A 128 -18.20 29.32 -11.60
N PRO A 129 -18.15 29.08 -12.93
CA PRO A 129 -18.80 27.96 -13.61
C PRO A 129 -18.27 26.61 -13.10
N PRO A 130 -19.00 25.48 -13.29
CA PRO A 130 -18.65 24.20 -12.69
C PRO A 130 -17.34 23.66 -13.28
N GLY A 131 -16.23 24.04 -12.66
CA GLY A 131 -14.95 23.38 -12.82
C GLY A 131 -15.04 21.98 -12.24
N HIS A 132 -14.40 21.03 -12.94
CA HIS A 132 -14.18 19.67 -12.46
C HIS A 132 -13.71 19.71 -11.00
N ARG A 133 -14.47 19.05 -10.10
CA ARG A 133 -14.14 19.04 -8.67
C ARG A 133 -12.70 18.55 -8.52
N PRO A 134 -11.85 19.24 -7.73
CA PRO A 134 -10.59 18.66 -7.30
C PRO A 134 -10.89 17.29 -6.67
N GLY A 135 -10.19 16.25 -7.12
CA GLY A 135 -10.30 14.93 -6.51
C GLY A 135 -10.13 15.03 -4.99
N ALA A 136 -10.82 14.16 -4.25
CA ALA A 136 -10.85 14.15 -2.78
C ALA A 136 -9.47 14.47 -2.18
N PRO A 137 -9.39 15.28 -1.11
CA PRO A 137 -8.12 15.67 -0.52
C PRO A 137 -7.31 14.41 -0.23
N CYS A 138 -6.15 14.28 -0.90
CA CYS A 138 -5.26 13.16 -0.70
C CYS A 138 -4.84 13.18 0.77
N GLN A 139 -5.45 12.30 1.57
CA GLN A 139 -5.15 12.18 2.99
C GLN A 139 -3.65 11.93 3.14
N ALA A 140 -3.06 12.48 4.21
CA ALA A 140 -1.67 12.21 4.54
C ALA A 140 -1.45 10.69 4.59
N ALA A 141 -0.28 10.24 4.17
CA ALA A 141 0.06 8.82 4.24
C ALA A 141 -0.13 8.31 5.68
N PRO A 142 -0.79 7.17 5.88
CA PRO A 142 -0.97 6.63 7.22
C PRO A 142 0.40 6.31 7.82
N ALA A 143 0.52 6.53 9.13
CA ALA A 143 1.68 6.02 9.86
C ALA A 143 1.76 4.49 9.73
N PRO A 144 2.96 3.87 9.78
CA PRO A 144 3.11 2.43 9.61
C PRO A 144 2.19 1.60 10.52
N ALA A 145 2.10 1.96 11.80
CA ALA A 145 1.23 1.29 12.76
C ALA A 145 -0.26 1.37 12.37
N VAL A 146 -0.70 2.49 11.82
CA VAL A 146 -2.08 2.67 11.34
C VAL A 146 -2.34 1.80 10.12
N LEU A 147 -1.40 1.76 9.17
CA LEU A 147 -1.54 0.92 7.98
C LEU A 147 -1.60 -0.58 8.33
N LEU A 148 -0.77 -1.03 9.28
CA LEU A 148 -0.78 -2.41 9.75
C LEU A 148 -2.08 -2.76 10.50
N ALA A 149 -2.59 -1.85 11.33
CA ALA A 149 -3.89 -2.03 11.98
C ALA A 149 -5.02 -2.15 10.95
N LEU A 150 -5.06 -1.27 9.95
CA LEU A 150 -6.03 -1.36 8.85
C LEU A 150 -5.94 -2.69 8.09
N ALA A 151 -4.72 -3.16 7.78
CA ALA A 151 -4.53 -4.44 7.11
C ALA A 151 -5.02 -5.62 7.97
N ARG A 152 -4.72 -5.61 9.28
CA ARG A 152 -5.20 -6.63 10.22
C ARG A 152 -6.73 -6.65 10.27
N ASP A 153 -7.34 -5.49 10.46
CA ASP A 153 -8.78 -5.36 10.65
C ASP A 153 -9.54 -5.81 9.38
N ARG A 154 -9.03 -5.46 8.19
CA ARG A 154 -9.55 -5.96 6.91
C ARG A 154 -9.40 -7.48 6.78
N ALA A 155 -8.22 -8.03 7.05
CA ALA A 155 -8.01 -9.48 6.99
C ALA A 155 -8.94 -10.25 7.95
N VAL A 156 -9.10 -9.75 9.19
CA VAL A 156 -10.02 -10.32 10.18
C VAL A 156 -11.47 -10.24 9.70
N ALA A 157 -11.90 -9.11 9.13
CA ALA A 157 -13.25 -8.95 8.60
C ALA A 157 -13.52 -9.94 7.45
N VAL A 158 -12.59 -10.10 6.52
CA VAL A 158 -12.69 -11.06 5.41
C VAL A 158 -12.80 -12.50 5.93
N LEU A 159 -11.98 -12.87 6.92
CA LEU A 159 -11.97 -14.22 7.47
C LEU A 159 -13.23 -14.55 8.29
N ARG A 160 -13.77 -13.57 9.03
CA ARG A 160 -15.01 -13.73 9.82
C ARG A 160 -16.28 -13.73 8.96
N GLY A 161 -16.29 -13.00 7.84
CA GLY A 161 -17.46 -12.84 6.97
C GLY A 161 -17.96 -14.13 6.29
N ARG A 162 -17.22 -15.25 6.41
CA ARG A 162 -17.56 -16.56 5.81
C ARG A 162 -18.24 -17.54 6.77
N GLY A 163 -18.48 -17.15 8.03
CA GLY A 163 -19.18 -17.95 9.05
C GLY A 163 -18.30 -18.28 10.26
N PRO A 164 -18.89 -18.70 11.39
CA PRO A 164 -18.13 -18.99 12.61
C PRO A 164 -17.16 -20.15 12.39
N SER A 165 -15.87 -19.91 12.64
CA SER A 165 -14.81 -20.92 12.58
C SER A 165 -14.44 -21.35 14.00
N PRO A 166 -14.19 -22.66 14.25
CA PRO A 166 -13.70 -23.12 15.56
C PRO A 166 -12.37 -22.49 15.98
N ASP A 167 -11.62 -21.91 15.03
CA ASP A 167 -10.37 -21.19 15.29
C ASP A 167 -10.55 -19.69 15.57
N ASP A 168 -11.75 -19.13 15.66
CA ASP A 168 -11.92 -17.66 15.81
C ASP A 168 -11.25 -17.07 17.06
N THR A 169 -11.05 -17.88 18.10
CA THR A 169 -10.27 -17.51 19.29
C THR A 169 -8.83 -17.18 18.89
N GLY A 170 -8.43 -15.92 19.06
CA GLY A 170 -7.07 -15.45 18.78
C GLY A 170 -6.76 -15.12 17.31
N LEU A 171 -7.77 -15.08 16.43
CA LEU A 171 -7.56 -14.74 15.01
C LEU A 171 -6.88 -13.38 14.81
N GLU A 172 -7.33 -12.36 15.56
CA GLU A 172 -6.74 -11.03 15.53
C GLU A 172 -5.25 -11.07 15.91
N SER A 173 -4.91 -11.79 16.98
CA SER A 173 -3.51 -11.98 17.41
C SER A 173 -2.68 -12.73 16.37
N ARG A 174 -3.23 -13.75 15.69
CA ARG A 174 -2.54 -14.45 14.60
C ARG A 174 -2.30 -13.55 13.39
N CYS A 175 -3.27 -12.71 13.02
CA CYS A 175 -3.09 -11.71 11.96
C CYS A 175 -2.05 -10.65 12.34
N GLU A 176 -2.04 -10.20 13.60
CA GLU A 176 -1.02 -9.27 14.12
C GLU A 176 0.39 -9.91 14.06
N ILE A 177 0.54 -11.16 14.52
CA ILE A 177 1.80 -11.91 14.43
C ILE A 177 2.23 -12.08 12.98
N ALA A 178 1.32 -12.46 12.09
CA ALA A 178 1.58 -12.60 10.66
C ALA A 178 2.11 -11.30 10.04
N LEU A 179 1.49 -10.16 10.33
CA LEU A 179 1.94 -8.86 9.85
C LEU A 179 3.33 -8.49 10.39
N ARG A 180 3.61 -8.75 11.67
CA ARG A 180 4.94 -8.51 12.26
C ARG A 180 6.01 -9.38 11.64
N ILE A 181 5.71 -10.64 11.35
CA ILE A 181 6.63 -11.52 10.62
C ILE A 181 6.81 -11.00 9.19
N GLY A 182 5.73 -10.70 8.45
CA GLY A 182 5.84 -10.15 7.10
C GLY A 182 6.67 -8.86 7.05
N LEU A 183 6.49 -7.98 8.02
CA LEU A 183 7.28 -6.75 8.17
C LEU A 183 8.75 -7.03 8.49
N SER A 184 9.05 -8.01 9.34
CA SER A 184 10.45 -8.35 9.67
C SER A 184 11.22 -8.76 8.41
N TYR A 185 10.58 -9.48 7.47
CA TYR A 185 11.16 -9.81 6.16
C TYR A 185 11.36 -8.63 5.22
N ALA A 186 10.68 -7.49 5.45
CA ALA A 186 10.87 -6.28 4.65
C ALA A 186 12.08 -5.46 5.12
N VAL A 187 12.45 -5.57 6.40
CA VAL A 187 13.50 -4.78 7.07
C VAL A 187 14.77 -5.59 7.30
N ALA A 188 14.66 -6.85 7.70
CA ALA A 188 15.80 -7.68 8.03
C ALA A 188 16.62 -8.06 6.79
N PRO A 189 17.96 -8.02 6.86
CA PRO A 189 18.80 -8.53 5.79
C PRO A 189 18.59 -10.03 5.63
N ALA A 190 18.70 -10.54 4.39
CA ALA A 190 18.64 -11.98 4.15
C ALA A 190 19.81 -12.67 4.87
N VAL A 191 19.50 -13.64 5.74
CA VAL A 191 20.49 -14.36 6.57
C VAL A 191 21.27 -15.40 5.76
N THR A 192 20.81 -15.74 4.55
CA THR A 192 21.44 -16.68 3.63
C THR A 192 21.39 -16.17 2.19
N ALA A 193 22.37 -16.58 1.37
CA ALA A 193 22.38 -16.31 -0.07
C ALA A 193 21.03 -16.67 -0.69
N PRO A 194 20.52 -15.90 -1.67
CA PRO A 194 19.16 -16.06 -2.18
C PRO A 194 18.99 -17.45 -2.80
N SER A 195 18.37 -18.37 -2.06
CA SER A 195 17.69 -19.50 -2.67
C SER A 195 16.57 -18.91 -3.56
N PRO A 196 16.39 -19.41 -4.80
CA PRO A 196 15.41 -18.87 -5.75
C PRO A 196 13.94 -19.01 -5.29
N VAL A 197 13.70 -19.56 -4.11
CA VAL A 197 12.36 -19.75 -3.57
C VAL A 197 12.24 -18.94 -2.30
N GLY A 198 11.24 -18.06 -2.20
CA GLY A 198 10.80 -17.40 -0.96
C GLY A 198 10.28 -18.38 0.13
N SER A 199 10.79 -19.62 0.11
CA SER A 199 10.42 -20.80 0.88
C SER A 199 10.75 -20.68 2.37
N ASP A 200 11.84 -20.01 2.73
CA ASP A 200 12.28 -19.94 4.14
C ASP A 200 11.36 -19.05 4.99
N ALA A 201 10.84 -17.97 4.39
CA ALA A 201 9.83 -17.12 5.01
C ALA A 201 8.52 -17.89 5.23
N VAL A 202 8.09 -18.62 4.22
CA VAL A 202 6.87 -19.44 4.26
C VAL A 202 7.00 -20.48 5.37
N ARG A 203 8.12 -21.21 5.46
CA ARG A 203 8.34 -22.25 6.49
C ARG A 203 8.26 -21.68 7.90
N LEU A 204 8.99 -20.60 8.18
CA LEU A 204 9.04 -20.00 9.52
C LEU A 204 7.69 -19.41 9.95
N VAL A 205 6.96 -18.80 9.01
CA VAL A 205 5.57 -18.33 9.26
C VAL A 205 4.65 -19.51 9.54
N HIS A 206 4.76 -20.60 8.77
CA HIS A 206 3.92 -21.79 8.94
C HIS A 206 4.19 -22.49 10.27
N GLU A 207 5.45 -22.60 10.69
CA GLU A 207 5.86 -23.18 11.99
C GLU A 207 5.41 -22.30 13.16
N ALA A 208 5.55 -20.99 13.06
CA ALA A 208 5.16 -20.06 14.13
C ALA A 208 3.64 -19.92 14.31
N LEU A 209 2.87 -20.15 13.24
CA LEU A 209 1.41 -20.03 13.24
C LEU A 209 0.68 -21.38 13.31
N ALA A 210 1.40 -22.51 13.33
CA ALA A 210 0.80 -23.81 13.54
C ALA A 210 0.15 -23.88 14.93
N PRO A 211 -1.07 -24.42 15.07
CA PRO A 211 -1.69 -24.60 16.37
C PRO A 211 -0.78 -25.50 17.21
N GLY A 212 -0.45 -25.03 18.43
CA GLY A 212 0.38 -25.79 19.36
C GLY A 212 -0.20 -27.19 19.63
N PRO A 213 0.64 -28.18 19.97
CA PRO A 213 0.17 -29.54 20.21
C PRO A 213 -0.93 -29.54 21.27
N LYS A 214 -2.07 -30.16 20.97
CA LYS A 214 -3.13 -30.39 21.95
C LYS A 214 -2.53 -31.24 23.08
N ARG A 215 -2.42 -30.65 24.27
CA ARG A 215 -2.04 -31.35 25.50
C ARG A 215 -3.16 -32.27 25.97
#